data_AF-A0A812J8K6-F1
#
_entry.id   AF-A0A812J8K6-F1
#
_cell.length_a   1.000
_cell.length_b   1.000
_cell.length_c   1.000
_cell.angle_alpha   90.00
_cell.angle_beta   90.00
_cell.angle_gamma   90.00
#
_symmetry.space_group_name_H-M   'P 1'
#
loop_
_entity.id
_entity.type
_entity.pdbx_description
1 polymer ?
#
loop_
_entity_poly.entity_id
_entity_poly.type
_entity_poly.pdbx_seq_one_letter_code
_entity_poly.pdbx_strand_id
1 'polypeptide(L)'
;MQSEATAAIMNARAETAAAIQGESYAAIQALRSENQQLGSRASVIQGEAETVIGNLRTENQQLGEMNRELNQRLEKQAKMLLEQQELSKAMHQQLIAPQSHVQAAEPKNPSIPSSAIPASSTQNGADQAASAFNALQALAGEVAGTMRRIEQAIEASGSSGFVAPGPVEFGLPPYQCSRKSIFTGRLHSATPAPPPPPPHSAPQKLKPQVFDIADEDDFDEHDEDEDDEDGEDFEDDPIVPVAAHEPEDDRVYESSIYKYKDLKDIKLPQIPGSSVEFRAYRNSVLTQIASIDCSGKAVLLKWLQKSLDPSGSIASTRSLQQDCEGLPRLDGWISACISDAKHLKGEWGLQAQSYLERCHASGTMPSGRALLSVLSRRYRIDKVRGPLVTLQSLFDLEPDSFSYQSLVAFKQRVEWLAGAAMAGRRNNVFLDLLTAKGMQDAFTHH
;
A
#
# COMPACT_ATOMS: atom_id res chain seq x y z
N MET A 1 73.85 -0.52 36.86
CA MET A 1 72.74 0.44 37.02
C MET A 1 72.12 0.91 35.70
N GLN A 2 72.69 1.85 34.92
CA GLN A 2 72.03 2.31 33.66
C GLN A 2 71.88 1.22 32.58
N SER A 3 72.88 0.33 32.46
CA SER A 3 72.83 -0.81 31.52
C SER A 3 71.72 -1.82 31.89
N GLU A 4 71.62 -2.21 33.17
CA GLU A 4 70.61 -3.16 33.65
C GLU A 4 69.18 -2.61 33.53
N ALA A 5 68.97 -1.33 33.82
CA ALA A 5 67.67 -0.68 33.62
C ALA A 5 67.23 -0.70 32.15
N THR A 6 68.18 -0.53 31.22
CA THR A 6 67.90 -0.55 29.78
C THR A 6 67.54 -1.97 29.31
N ALA A 7 68.26 -2.99 29.81
CA ALA A 7 67.97 -4.39 29.50
C ALA A 7 66.59 -4.84 30.03
N ALA A 8 66.22 -4.42 31.25
CA ALA A 8 64.91 -4.72 31.84
C ALA A 8 63.75 -4.10 31.02
N ILE A 9 63.90 -2.85 30.55
CA ILE A 9 62.89 -2.20 29.70
C ILE A 9 62.77 -2.90 28.35
N MET A 10 63.87 -3.35 27.74
CA MET A 10 63.81 -4.09 26.48
C MET A 10 63.12 -5.44 26.64
N ASN A 11 63.37 -6.16 27.74
CA ASN A 11 62.71 -7.44 28.01
C ASN A 11 61.20 -7.27 28.24
N ALA A 12 60.79 -6.27 29.05
CA ALA A 12 59.37 -5.97 29.25
C ALA A 12 58.65 -5.54 27.95
N ARG A 13 59.34 -4.80 27.07
CA ARG A 13 58.81 -4.46 25.73
C ARG A 13 58.69 -5.69 24.83
N ALA A 14 59.63 -6.62 24.89
CA ALA A 14 59.54 -7.86 24.12
C ALA A 14 58.38 -8.75 24.60
N GLU A 15 58.18 -8.87 25.91
CA GLU A 15 57.08 -9.64 26.52
C GLU A 15 55.71 -9.04 26.16
N THR A 16 55.55 -7.72 26.29
CA THR A 16 54.30 -7.03 25.89
C THR A 16 54.02 -7.15 24.39
N ALA A 17 55.04 -7.05 23.53
CA ALA A 17 54.87 -7.25 22.09
C ALA A 17 54.44 -8.68 21.75
N ALA A 18 55.00 -9.69 22.42
CA ALA A 18 54.61 -11.09 22.25
C ALA A 18 53.17 -11.35 22.71
N ALA A 19 52.74 -10.76 23.83
CA ALA A 19 51.36 -10.86 24.32
C ALA A 19 50.35 -10.25 23.33
N ILE A 20 50.64 -9.04 22.81
CA ILE A 20 49.78 -8.37 21.81
C ILE A 20 49.69 -9.19 20.52
N GLN A 21 50.80 -9.80 20.06
CA GLN A 21 50.78 -10.67 18.89
C GLN A 21 49.97 -11.95 19.13
N GLY A 22 50.07 -12.55 20.31
CA GLY A 22 49.30 -13.74 20.69
C GLY A 22 47.79 -13.48 20.71
N GLU A 23 47.35 -12.40 21.36
CA GLU A 23 45.94 -12.00 21.41
C GLU A 23 45.39 -11.67 20.02
N SER A 24 46.17 -10.94 19.22
CA SER A 24 45.80 -10.62 17.83
C SER A 24 45.64 -11.88 16.97
N TYR A 25 46.54 -12.86 17.11
CA TYR A 25 46.44 -14.11 16.38
C TYR A 25 45.22 -14.94 16.80
N ALA A 26 44.93 -15.02 18.11
CA ALA A 26 43.75 -15.69 18.62
C ALA A 26 42.44 -15.04 18.10
N ALA A 27 42.37 -13.72 18.10
CA ALA A 27 41.23 -12.98 17.56
C ALA A 27 41.04 -13.23 16.05
N ILE A 28 42.12 -13.25 15.26
CA ILE A 28 42.07 -13.55 13.82
C ILE A 28 41.57 -14.98 13.58
N GLN A 29 41.99 -15.95 14.39
CA GLN A 29 41.53 -17.34 14.26
C GLN A 29 40.05 -17.49 14.63
N ALA A 30 39.60 -16.81 15.69
CA ALA A 30 38.17 -16.78 16.05
C ALA A 30 37.32 -16.22 14.90
N LEU A 31 37.71 -15.07 14.33
CA LEU A 31 37.01 -14.47 13.19
C LEU A 31 37.01 -15.36 11.93
N ARG A 32 38.07 -16.13 11.68
CA ARG A 32 38.08 -17.11 10.58
C ARG A 32 37.10 -18.25 10.82
N SER A 33 37.04 -18.77 12.03
CA SER A 33 36.10 -19.84 12.40
C SER A 33 34.65 -19.38 12.30
N GLU A 34 34.35 -18.15 12.74
CA GLU A 34 33.02 -17.55 12.62
C GLU A 34 32.61 -17.36 11.16
N ASN A 35 33.51 -16.84 10.31
CA ASN A 35 33.25 -16.71 8.87
C ASN A 35 32.98 -18.08 8.20
N GLN A 36 33.68 -19.14 8.62
CA GLN A 36 33.44 -20.48 8.11
C GLN A 36 32.06 -21.03 8.55
N GLN A 37 31.64 -20.74 9.78
CA GLN A 37 30.30 -21.07 10.26
C GLN A 37 29.22 -20.30 9.51
N LEU A 38 29.42 -19.00 9.28
CA LEU A 38 28.51 -18.17 8.49
C LEU A 38 28.38 -18.67 7.04
N GLY A 39 29.49 -19.07 6.41
CA GLY A 39 29.46 -19.68 5.08
C GLY A 39 28.65 -20.99 5.05
N SER A 40 28.79 -21.83 6.08
CA SER A 40 28.03 -23.07 6.21
C SER A 40 26.53 -22.80 6.39
N ARG A 41 26.16 -21.82 7.23
CA ARG A 41 24.77 -21.39 7.44
C ARG A 41 24.15 -20.81 6.17
N ALA A 42 24.90 -20.01 5.42
CA ALA A 42 24.44 -19.46 4.14
C ALA A 42 24.13 -20.57 3.13
N SER A 43 24.97 -21.62 3.07
CA SER A 43 24.72 -22.78 2.21
C SER A 43 23.45 -23.55 2.58
N VAL A 44 23.15 -23.70 3.88
CA VAL A 44 21.91 -24.37 4.35
C VAL A 44 20.69 -23.55 3.95
N ILE A 45 20.72 -22.24 4.21
CA ILE A 45 19.63 -21.32 3.84
C ILE A 45 19.38 -21.34 2.32
N GLN A 46 20.44 -21.43 1.51
CA GLN A 46 20.29 -21.55 0.06
C GLN A 46 19.59 -22.85 -0.34
N GLY A 47 19.95 -23.99 0.27
CA GLY A 47 19.30 -25.27 0.00
C GLY A 47 17.82 -25.30 0.39
N GLU A 48 17.48 -24.69 1.54
CA GLU A 48 16.09 -24.52 1.97
C GLU A 48 15.30 -23.63 0.99
N ALA A 49 15.90 -22.52 0.54
CA ALA A 49 15.28 -21.63 -0.44
C ALA A 49 15.03 -22.33 -1.79
N GLU A 50 15.97 -23.12 -2.29
CA GLU A 50 15.81 -23.90 -3.51
C GLU A 50 14.68 -24.94 -3.39
N THR A 51 14.55 -25.57 -2.21
CA THR A 51 13.45 -26.50 -1.90
C THR A 51 12.09 -25.79 -1.93
N VAL A 52 11.99 -24.63 -1.28
CA VAL A 52 10.75 -23.83 -1.28
C VAL A 52 10.37 -23.37 -2.69
N ILE A 53 11.35 -22.93 -3.49
CA ILE A 53 11.13 -22.55 -4.90
C ILE A 53 10.65 -23.75 -5.72
N GLY A 54 11.20 -24.94 -5.47
CA GLY A 54 10.75 -26.20 -6.08
C GLY A 54 9.28 -26.48 -5.80
N ASN A 55 8.87 -26.43 -4.52
CA ASN A 55 7.49 -26.65 -4.11
C ASN A 55 6.53 -25.64 -4.75
N LEU A 56 6.88 -24.34 -4.74
CA LEU A 56 6.06 -23.30 -5.36
C LEU A 56 5.91 -23.49 -6.88
N ARG A 57 6.92 -24.02 -7.58
CA ARG A 57 6.79 -24.35 -9.01
C ARG A 57 5.80 -25.48 -9.22
N THR A 58 5.85 -26.52 -8.39
CA THR A 58 4.90 -27.65 -8.49
C THR A 58 3.46 -27.23 -8.19
N GLU A 59 3.25 -26.38 -7.19
CA GLU A 59 1.93 -25.85 -6.86
C GLU A 59 1.37 -24.97 -7.98
N ASN A 60 2.19 -24.08 -8.57
CA ASN A 60 1.78 -23.29 -9.73
C ASN A 60 1.43 -24.15 -10.95
N GLN A 61 2.15 -25.26 -11.17
CA GLN A 61 1.82 -26.21 -12.22
C GLN A 61 0.46 -26.87 -11.98
N GLN A 62 0.19 -27.31 -10.74
CA GLN A 62 -1.11 -27.89 -10.35
C GLN A 62 -2.25 -26.89 -10.51
N LEU A 63 -2.07 -25.63 -10.11
CA LEU A 63 -3.06 -24.56 -10.33
C LEU A 63 -3.31 -24.32 -11.83
N GLY A 64 -2.26 -24.40 -12.66
CA GLY A 64 -2.38 -24.32 -14.12
C GLY A 64 -3.17 -25.49 -14.73
N GLU A 65 -3.06 -26.69 -14.16
CA GLU A 65 -3.85 -27.87 -14.56
C GLU A 65 -5.32 -27.72 -14.13
N MET A 66 -5.56 -27.30 -12.88
CA MET A 66 -6.91 -27.06 -12.36
C MET A 66 -7.66 -25.99 -13.17
N ASN A 67 -6.99 -24.89 -13.54
CA ASN A 67 -7.58 -23.85 -14.39
C ASN A 67 -7.91 -24.36 -15.79
N ARG A 68 -7.06 -25.24 -16.37
CA ARG A 68 -7.37 -25.88 -17.66
C ARG A 68 -8.60 -26.78 -17.55
N GLU A 69 -8.71 -27.56 -16.49
CA GLU A 69 -9.88 -28.41 -16.24
C GLU A 69 -11.16 -27.58 -16.05
N LEU A 70 -11.09 -26.48 -15.28
CA LEU A 70 -12.22 -25.59 -15.07
C LEU A 70 -12.70 -24.98 -16.39
N ASN A 71 -11.78 -24.52 -17.24
CA ASN A 71 -12.11 -23.98 -18.57
C ASN A 71 -12.76 -25.04 -19.47
N GLN A 72 -12.28 -26.29 -19.45
CA GLN A 72 -12.92 -27.38 -20.20
C GLN A 72 -14.35 -27.68 -19.71
N ARG A 73 -14.58 -27.63 -18.38
CA ARG A 73 -15.93 -27.78 -17.81
C ARG A 73 -16.84 -26.64 -18.24
N LEU A 74 -16.35 -25.40 -18.24
CA LEU A 74 -17.09 -24.22 -18.70
C LEU A 74 -17.47 -24.34 -20.18
N GLU A 75 -16.53 -24.74 -21.05
CA GLU A 75 -16.80 -24.99 -22.46
C GLU A 75 -17.84 -26.09 -22.68
N LYS A 76 -17.79 -27.17 -21.89
CA LYS A 76 -18.78 -28.24 -21.95
C LYS A 76 -20.17 -27.77 -21.54
N GLN A 77 -20.26 -26.93 -20.49
CA GLN A 77 -21.53 -26.31 -20.08
C GLN A 77 -22.08 -25.36 -21.15
N ALA A 78 -21.21 -24.55 -21.77
CA ALA A 78 -21.60 -23.66 -22.86
C ALA A 78 -22.17 -24.43 -24.06
N LYS A 79 -21.55 -25.56 -24.44
CA LYS A 79 -22.07 -26.44 -25.50
C LYS A 79 -23.44 -27.04 -25.15
N MET A 80 -23.62 -27.50 -23.92
CA MET A 80 -24.90 -28.05 -23.45
C MET A 80 -26.02 -27.00 -23.49
N LEU A 81 -25.73 -25.75 -23.11
CA LEU A 81 -26.70 -24.66 -23.19
C LEU A 81 -27.06 -24.31 -24.64
N LEU A 82 -26.10 -24.34 -25.56
CA LEU A 82 -26.34 -24.12 -26.99
C LEU A 82 -27.26 -25.21 -27.56
N GLU A 83 -27.01 -26.48 -27.23
CA GLU A 83 -27.84 -27.61 -27.64
C GLU A 83 -29.27 -27.50 -27.10
N GLN A 84 -29.44 -27.10 -25.83
CA GLN A 84 -30.77 -26.82 -25.27
C GLN A 84 -31.48 -25.68 -26.01
N GLN A 85 -30.75 -24.63 -26.41
CA GLN A 85 -31.30 -23.52 -27.18
C GLN A 85 -31.76 -23.97 -28.59
N GLU A 86 -31.00 -24.85 -29.25
CA GLU A 86 -31.38 -25.42 -30.54
C GLU A 86 -32.61 -26.33 -30.43
N LEU A 87 -32.67 -27.17 -29.39
CA LEU A 87 -33.84 -28.02 -29.12
C LEU A 87 -35.09 -27.18 -28.87
N SER A 88 -34.97 -26.09 -28.09
CA SER A 88 -36.06 -25.15 -27.82
C SER A 88 -36.52 -24.46 -29.10
N LYS A 89 -35.61 -24.05 -29.99
CA LYS A 89 -35.95 -23.46 -31.30
C LYS A 89 -36.69 -24.45 -32.19
N ALA A 90 -36.24 -25.71 -32.24
CA ALA A 90 -36.88 -26.77 -33.02
C ALA A 90 -38.32 -27.05 -32.54
N MET A 91 -38.53 -27.12 -31.22
CA MET A 91 -39.88 -27.25 -30.64
C MET A 91 -40.79 -26.08 -31.03
N HIS A 92 -40.29 -24.84 -30.94
CA HIS A 92 -41.08 -23.67 -31.30
C HIS A 92 -41.42 -23.64 -32.80
N GLN A 93 -40.52 -24.11 -33.67
CA GLN A 93 -40.76 -24.17 -35.10
C GLN A 93 -41.82 -25.21 -35.50
N GLN A 94 -41.94 -26.33 -34.76
CA GLN A 94 -43.04 -27.29 -34.96
C GLN A 94 -44.41 -26.70 -34.59
N LEU A 95 -44.47 -25.79 -33.60
CA LEU A 95 -45.71 -25.11 -33.19
C LEU A 95 -46.18 -24.04 -34.20
N ILE A 96 -45.28 -23.47 -35.00
CA ILE A 96 -45.58 -22.40 -35.97
C ILE A 96 -45.90 -22.95 -37.38
N ALA A 97 -45.72 -24.25 -37.62
CA ALA A 97 -46.08 -24.85 -38.90
C ALA A 97 -47.60 -24.67 -39.17
N PRO A 98 -48.00 -23.95 -40.24
CA PRO A 98 -49.38 -23.58 -40.46
C PRO A 98 -50.21 -24.83 -40.75
N GLN A 99 -51.34 -24.98 -40.07
CA GLN A 99 -52.41 -25.90 -40.44
C GLN A 99 -53.02 -25.46 -41.78
N SER A 100 -52.33 -25.71 -42.88
CA SER A 100 -52.78 -25.43 -44.24
C SER A 100 -53.46 -26.67 -44.85
N HIS A 101 -54.44 -27.24 -44.16
CA HIS A 101 -55.41 -28.13 -44.81
C HIS A 101 -56.68 -28.27 -43.95
N VAL A 102 -57.69 -27.43 -44.21
CA VAL A 102 -59.09 -27.84 -44.48
C VAL A 102 -59.78 -26.66 -45.16
N GLN A 103 -60.08 -26.82 -46.45
CA GLN A 103 -61.03 -26.00 -47.20
C GLN A 103 -62.47 -26.47 -46.92
N ALA A 104 -63.37 -25.49 -46.90
CA ALA A 104 -64.79 -25.53 -47.27
C ALA A 104 -65.81 -26.24 -46.34
N ALA A 105 -66.66 -25.46 -45.66
CA ALA A 105 -68.10 -25.30 -45.96
C ALA A 105 -68.85 -24.55 -44.84
N GLU A 106 -69.62 -23.52 -45.22
CA GLU A 106 -70.77 -22.94 -44.46
C GLU A 106 -71.82 -24.03 -44.09
N PRO A 107 -72.69 -23.92 -43.06
CA PRO A 107 -73.60 -22.77 -42.86
C PRO A 107 -74.12 -22.43 -41.42
N LYS A 108 -74.78 -21.26 -41.35
CA LYS A 108 -75.88 -20.76 -40.48
C LYS A 108 -76.23 -21.45 -39.13
N ASN A 109 -76.18 -20.61 -38.08
CA ASN A 109 -76.91 -20.56 -36.78
C ASN A 109 -78.31 -21.25 -36.76
N PRO A 110 -78.90 -21.70 -35.60
CA PRO A 110 -78.91 -20.99 -34.30
C PRO A 110 -79.00 -21.80 -32.95
N SER A 111 -78.73 -21.09 -31.84
CA SER A 111 -79.31 -21.18 -30.46
C SER A 111 -79.10 -22.39 -29.49
N ILE A 112 -78.30 -22.15 -28.41
CA ILE A 112 -78.50 -22.31 -26.92
C ILE A 112 -79.29 -23.57 -26.39
N PRO A 113 -78.91 -24.32 -25.29
CA PRO A 113 -78.44 -23.84 -23.96
C PRO A 113 -77.33 -24.62 -23.20
N SER A 114 -76.78 -23.89 -22.21
CA SER A 114 -76.06 -24.29 -20.99
C SER A 114 -76.13 -25.74 -20.51
N SER A 115 -74.96 -26.33 -20.28
CA SER A 115 -74.70 -27.13 -19.07
C SER A 115 -73.24 -27.01 -18.65
N ALA A 116 -73.03 -26.72 -17.37
CA ALA A 116 -71.75 -26.49 -16.72
C ALA A 116 -70.90 -27.76 -16.55
N ILE A 117 -69.60 -27.68 -16.86
CA ILE A 117 -68.53 -28.64 -16.49
C ILE A 117 -67.24 -27.80 -16.24
N PRO A 118 -66.40 -28.14 -15.23
CA PRO A 118 -65.53 -27.18 -14.57
C PRO A 118 -64.19 -26.97 -15.30
N ALA A 119 -63.75 -25.71 -15.37
CA ALA A 119 -62.43 -25.33 -15.82
C ALA A 119 -61.41 -25.55 -14.69
N SER A 120 -60.52 -26.52 -14.88
CA SER A 120 -59.33 -26.71 -14.04
C SER A 120 -58.05 -26.59 -14.87
N SER A 121 -57.22 -25.62 -14.46
CA SER A 121 -55.76 -25.69 -14.38
C SER A 121 -54.90 -25.74 -15.66
N THR A 122 -54.94 -24.70 -16.50
CA THR A 122 -53.85 -24.43 -17.48
C THR A 122 -53.32 -23.00 -17.49
N GLN A 123 -53.87 -22.08 -16.68
CA GLN A 123 -53.36 -20.69 -16.61
C GLN A 123 -52.03 -20.54 -15.85
N ASN A 124 -51.70 -21.43 -14.91
CA ASN A 124 -50.49 -21.30 -14.10
C ASN A 124 -49.17 -21.49 -14.89
N GLY A 125 -49.19 -22.16 -16.05
CA GLY A 125 -47.99 -22.39 -16.86
C GLY A 125 -47.57 -21.18 -17.69
N ALA A 126 -48.54 -20.41 -18.21
CA ALA A 126 -48.27 -19.21 -18.99
C ALA A 126 -47.73 -18.08 -18.10
N ASP A 127 -48.28 -17.95 -16.89
CA ASP A 127 -47.84 -16.93 -15.93
C ASP A 127 -46.46 -17.28 -15.33
N GLN A 128 -46.15 -18.56 -15.12
CA GLN A 128 -44.79 -18.99 -14.73
C GLN A 128 -43.76 -18.79 -15.84
N ALA A 129 -44.12 -19.07 -17.09
CA ALA A 129 -43.22 -18.83 -18.23
C ALA A 129 -42.96 -17.33 -18.44
N ALA A 130 -43.99 -16.48 -18.30
CA ALA A 130 -43.84 -15.03 -18.35
C ALA A 130 -43.00 -14.50 -17.18
N SER A 131 -43.18 -15.04 -15.97
CA SER A 131 -42.37 -14.68 -14.80
C SER A 131 -40.90 -15.09 -14.95
N ALA A 132 -40.63 -16.29 -15.49
CA ALA A 132 -39.26 -16.75 -15.74
C ALA A 132 -38.56 -15.92 -16.84
N PHE A 133 -39.31 -15.54 -17.89
CA PHE A 133 -38.80 -14.67 -18.93
C PHE A 133 -38.47 -13.26 -18.41
N ASN A 134 -39.34 -12.69 -17.57
CA ASN A 134 -39.08 -11.39 -16.92
C ASN A 134 -37.88 -11.45 -15.95
N ALA A 135 -37.69 -12.56 -15.23
CA ALA A 135 -36.53 -12.75 -14.36
C ALA A 135 -35.22 -12.85 -15.15
N LEU A 136 -35.21 -13.55 -16.27
CA LEU A 136 -34.05 -13.60 -17.18
C LEU A 136 -33.74 -12.25 -17.82
N GLN A 137 -34.77 -11.47 -18.16
CA GLN A 137 -34.59 -10.13 -18.71
C GLN A 137 -34.05 -9.15 -17.66
N ALA A 138 -34.42 -9.30 -16.39
CA ALA A 138 -33.85 -8.54 -15.28
C ALA A 138 -32.37 -8.87 -15.05
N LEU A 139 -32.00 -10.16 -15.06
CA LEU A 139 -30.62 -10.63 -14.94
C LEU A 139 -29.73 -10.15 -16.10
N ALA A 140 -30.24 -10.18 -17.34
CA ALA A 140 -29.55 -9.61 -18.49
C ALA A 140 -29.34 -8.09 -18.35
N GLY A 141 -30.31 -7.38 -17.75
CA GLY A 141 -30.20 -5.96 -17.41
C GLY A 141 -29.13 -5.66 -16.37
N GLU A 142 -29.01 -6.48 -15.31
CA GLU A 142 -27.93 -6.36 -14.31
C GLU A 142 -26.55 -6.62 -14.92
N VAL A 143 -26.41 -7.66 -15.73
CA VAL A 143 -25.14 -7.96 -16.42
C VAL A 143 -24.76 -6.82 -17.36
N ALA A 144 -25.68 -6.32 -18.18
CA ALA A 144 -25.43 -5.15 -19.03
C ALA A 144 -25.09 -3.89 -18.22
N GLY A 145 -25.71 -3.70 -17.05
CA GLY A 145 -25.42 -2.62 -16.12
C GLY A 145 -24.01 -2.72 -15.52
N THR A 146 -23.58 -3.91 -15.12
CA THR A 146 -22.21 -4.15 -14.62
C THR A 146 -21.16 -3.94 -15.71
N MET A 147 -21.42 -4.39 -16.94
CA MET A 147 -20.55 -4.15 -18.09
C MET A 147 -20.40 -2.65 -18.39
N ARG A 148 -21.51 -1.89 -18.35
CA ARG A 148 -21.49 -0.44 -18.53
C ARG A 148 -20.76 0.31 -17.42
N ARG A 149 -20.82 -0.17 -16.17
CA ARG A 149 -20.03 0.39 -15.04
C ARG A 149 -18.54 0.12 -15.20
N ILE A 150 -18.17 -1.03 -15.76
CA ILE A 150 -16.78 -1.37 -16.08
C ILE A 150 -16.28 -0.47 -17.23
N GLU A 151 -17.07 -0.28 -18.29
CA GLU A 151 -16.75 0.65 -19.38
C GLU A 151 -16.63 2.10 -18.89
N GLN A 152 -17.54 2.57 -18.03
CA GLN A 152 -17.44 3.90 -17.42
C GLN A 152 -16.23 4.04 -16.48
N ALA A 153 -15.84 2.99 -15.76
CA ALA A 153 -14.63 3.00 -14.95
C ALA A 153 -13.35 3.06 -15.82
N ILE A 154 -13.38 2.43 -16.99
CA ILE A 154 -12.30 2.49 -18.00
C ILE A 154 -12.26 3.88 -18.65
N GLU A 155 -13.40 4.46 -19.03
CA GLU A 155 -13.48 5.82 -19.61
C GLU A 155 -13.11 6.91 -18.59
N ALA A 156 -13.53 6.77 -17.33
CA ALA A 156 -13.13 7.68 -16.25
C ALA A 156 -11.62 7.61 -15.97
N SER A 157 -10.96 6.48 -16.26
CA SER A 157 -9.50 6.36 -16.20
C SER A 157 -8.77 6.89 -17.45
N GLY A 158 -9.49 7.19 -18.54
CA GLY A 158 -8.95 7.70 -19.80
C GLY A 158 -9.20 9.19 -20.10
N SER A 159 -10.07 9.87 -19.34
CA SER A 159 -10.47 11.26 -19.60
C SER A 159 -9.91 12.25 -18.57
N SER A 160 -8.63 12.59 -18.71
CA SER A 160 -8.07 13.84 -18.15
C SER A 160 -7.71 14.76 -19.32
N GLY A 161 -8.71 15.49 -19.82
CA GLY A 161 -8.53 16.53 -20.82
C GLY A 161 -7.58 17.62 -20.32
N PHE A 162 -6.43 17.73 -20.98
CA PHE A 162 -5.44 18.76 -20.73
C PHE A 162 -5.87 20.05 -21.42
N VAL A 163 -6.35 21.02 -20.63
CA VAL A 163 -6.52 22.41 -21.08
C VAL A 163 -5.15 23.08 -20.98
N ALA A 164 -4.60 23.49 -22.13
CA ALA A 164 -3.31 24.16 -22.21
C ALA A 164 -3.34 25.54 -21.50
N PRO A 165 -2.41 25.83 -20.56
CA PRO A 165 -2.21 27.20 -20.10
C PRO A 165 -1.30 27.96 -21.08
N GLY A 166 -1.70 29.19 -21.39
CA GLY A 166 -0.94 30.12 -22.23
C GLY A 166 0.42 30.52 -21.63
N PRO A 167 1.28 31.19 -22.43
CA PRO A 167 2.68 31.40 -22.08
C PRO A 167 2.83 32.44 -20.97
N VAL A 168 3.51 32.07 -19.89
CA VAL A 168 3.94 32.98 -18.82
C VAL A 168 5.42 33.30 -19.02
N GLU A 169 5.71 34.56 -19.33
CA GLU A 169 7.05 35.14 -19.36
C GLU A 169 7.66 35.14 -17.94
N PHE A 170 8.78 34.43 -17.76
CA PHE A 170 9.56 34.45 -16.51
C PHE A 170 10.87 35.21 -16.70
N GLY A 171 10.91 36.44 -16.18
CA GLY A 171 12.14 37.18 -15.93
C GLY A 171 12.82 36.71 -14.64
N LEU A 172 14.07 36.27 -14.75
CA LEU A 172 14.97 35.97 -13.62
C LEU A 172 15.62 37.27 -13.11
N PRO A 173 15.77 37.48 -11.79
CA PRO A 173 16.76 38.43 -11.27
C PRO A 173 18.03 37.71 -10.79
N PRO A 174 19.21 38.37 -10.85
CA PRO A 174 20.48 37.79 -10.46
C PRO A 174 20.73 37.90 -8.95
N TYR A 175 21.39 36.88 -8.41
CA TYR A 175 21.99 36.90 -7.09
C TYR A 175 23.24 37.80 -7.07
N GLN A 176 23.29 38.76 -6.13
CA GLN A 176 24.56 39.27 -5.63
C GLN A 176 24.58 39.29 -4.10
N CYS A 177 25.71 38.82 -3.59
CA CYS A 177 26.10 38.73 -2.19
C CYS A 177 26.93 39.96 -1.83
N SER A 178 26.60 40.68 -0.75
CA SER A 178 27.61 41.27 0.15
C SER A 178 27.05 41.94 1.41
N ARG A 179 27.93 41.92 2.41
CA ARG A 179 27.87 42.36 3.81
C ARG A 179 27.83 43.88 4.03
N LYS A 180 27.32 44.24 5.24
CA LYS A 180 27.62 45.38 6.15
C LYS A 180 26.74 46.64 6.15
N SER A 181 26.13 46.83 7.33
CA SER A 181 26.16 48.02 8.22
C SER A 181 25.45 49.33 7.85
N ILE A 182 24.40 49.63 8.64
CA ILE A 182 23.97 50.90 9.27
C ILE A 182 24.23 52.21 8.49
N PHE A 183 23.16 52.82 7.97
CA PHE A 183 22.92 54.28 8.10
C PHE A 183 21.45 54.66 7.82
N THR A 184 21.00 55.71 8.51
CA THR A 184 19.65 56.30 8.56
C THR A 184 19.18 56.93 7.25
N GLY A 185 17.87 56.89 6.95
CA GLY A 185 17.30 57.66 5.85
C GLY A 185 15.80 57.45 5.61
N ARG A 186 14.99 58.24 6.30
CA ARG A 186 13.55 58.44 6.13
C ARG A 186 13.23 59.01 4.74
N LEU A 187 12.33 58.40 3.97
CA LEU A 187 11.52 59.08 2.95
C LEU A 187 10.20 58.31 2.71
N HIS A 188 9.12 59.08 2.68
CA HIS A 188 7.74 58.64 2.52
C HIS A 188 7.42 58.34 1.05
N SER A 189 6.72 57.24 0.78
CA SER A 189 5.82 57.15 -0.38
C SER A 189 4.65 56.23 -0.02
N ALA A 190 3.48 56.85 0.09
CA ALA A 190 2.22 56.18 0.36
C ALA A 190 1.73 55.48 -0.92
N THR A 191 1.49 54.18 -0.83
CA THR A 191 0.72 53.41 -1.81
C THR A 191 -0.70 53.26 -1.25
N PRO A 192 -1.76 53.65 -2.00
CA PRO A 192 -3.13 53.53 -1.51
C PRO A 192 -3.56 52.05 -1.44
N ALA A 193 -4.16 51.68 -0.31
CA ALA A 193 -4.68 50.34 -0.05
C ALA A 193 -5.90 50.03 -0.94
N PRO A 194 -6.07 48.77 -1.40
CA PRO A 194 -7.27 48.34 -2.10
C PRO A 194 -8.50 48.29 -1.15
N PRO A 195 -9.72 48.53 -1.67
CA PRO A 195 -10.95 48.54 -0.88
C PRO A 195 -11.32 47.14 -0.36
N PRO A 196 -11.99 47.06 0.82
CA PRO A 196 -12.40 45.79 1.40
C PRO A 196 -13.53 45.12 0.61
N PRO A 197 -13.57 43.78 0.53
CA PRO A 197 -14.66 43.05 -0.11
C PRO A 197 -15.98 43.16 0.68
N PRO A 198 -17.14 43.06 0.01
CA PRO A 198 -18.45 43.15 0.65
C PRO A 198 -18.74 41.96 1.59
N PRO A 199 -19.59 42.15 2.61
CA PRO A 199 -19.92 41.11 3.58
C PRO A 199 -20.74 40.00 2.91
N HIS A 200 -20.15 38.81 2.76
CA HIS A 200 -20.90 37.62 2.41
C HIS A 200 -21.76 37.18 3.61
N SER A 201 -23.06 37.08 3.34
CA SER A 201 -24.09 36.58 4.23
C SER A 201 -23.69 35.27 4.91
N ALA A 202 -23.85 35.24 6.23
CA ALA A 202 -23.57 34.07 7.06
C ALA A 202 -24.38 32.85 6.60
N PRO A 203 -23.77 31.66 6.47
CA PRO A 203 -24.51 30.42 6.30
C PRO A 203 -25.30 30.12 7.57
N GLN A 204 -26.61 29.94 7.42
CA GLN A 204 -27.51 29.59 8.50
C GLN A 204 -27.09 28.26 9.13
N LYS A 205 -26.94 28.29 10.46
CA LYS A 205 -26.63 27.16 11.32
C LYS A 205 -27.86 26.23 11.34
N LEU A 206 -27.86 25.20 10.51
CA LEU A 206 -28.84 24.12 10.63
C LEU A 206 -28.55 23.36 11.95
N LYS A 207 -29.53 23.39 12.85
CA LYS A 207 -29.53 22.60 14.09
C LYS A 207 -29.46 21.11 13.73
N PRO A 208 -28.47 20.34 14.20
CA PRO A 208 -28.56 18.89 14.14
C PRO A 208 -29.73 18.43 15.02
N GLN A 209 -30.65 17.66 14.44
CA GLN A 209 -31.66 16.92 15.18
C GLN A 209 -30.94 15.90 16.06
N VAL A 210 -31.05 16.12 17.38
CA VAL A 210 -30.72 15.15 18.42
C VAL A 210 -31.74 14.02 18.28
N PHE A 211 -31.26 12.82 17.94
CA PHE A 211 -31.99 11.59 18.19
C PHE A 211 -31.75 11.24 19.66
N ASP A 212 -32.71 11.60 20.51
CA ASP A 212 -32.84 11.06 21.85
C ASP A 212 -33.21 9.58 21.72
N ILE A 213 -32.20 8.71 21.80
CA ILE A 213 -32.40 7.30 22.17
C ILE A 213 -32.14 7.27 23.67
N ALA A 214 -33.19 7.57 24.42
CA ALA A 214 -33.32 7.16 25.80
C ALA A 214 -33.75 5.70 25.77
N ASP A 215 -32.84 4.80 26.11
CA ASP A 215 -33.21 3.53 26.71
C ASP A 215 -32.34 3.37 27.95
N GLU A 216 -33.06 3.42 29.05
CA GLU A 216 -32.69 3.16 30.43
C GLU A 216 -32.41 1.66 30.54
N ASP A 217 -31.17 1.27 30.84
CA ASP A 217 -30.88 -0.04 31.38
C ASP A 217 -29.96 0.17 32.58
N ASP A 218 -30.61 0.31 33.74
CA ASP A 218 -30.08 0.06 35.07
C ASP A 218 -29.29 -1.25 35.05
N PHE A 219 -27.97 -1.18 35.23
CA PHE A 219 -27.18 -2.35 35.60
C PHE A 219 -26.63 -2.14 37.00
N ASP A 220 -27.23 -2.93 37.88
CA ASP A 220 -27.10 -2.98 39.32
C ASP A 220 -25.65 -2.91 39.82
N GLU A 221 -25.48 -2.05 40.83
CA GLU A 221 -24.41 -2.07 41.81
C GLU A 221 -24.40 -3.43 42.52
N HIS A 222 -23.46 -4.31 42.15
CA HIS A 222 -23.07 -5.43 43.01
C HIS A 222 -21.85 -5.02 43.83
N ASP A 223 -22.14 -4.38 44.96
CA ASP A 223 -21.30 -4.41 46.15
C ASP A 223 -21.45 -5.79 46.79
N GLU A 224 -20.45 -6.65 46.62
CA GLU A 224 -20.21 -7.77 47.52
C GLU A 224 -18.78 -7.64 48.07
N ASP A 225 -18.76 -7.09 49.27
CA ASP A 225 -17.69 -7.11 50.24
C ASP A 225 -17.24 -8.55 50.59
N GLU A 226 -16.04 -8.61 51.17
CA GLU A 226 -15.63 -9.60 52.18
C GLU A 226 -15.38 -11.04 51.71
N ASP A 227 -14.10 -11.46 51.68
CA ASP A 227 -13.55 -12.24 52.80
C ASP A 227 -12.09 -12.66 52.57
N ASP A 228 -11.34 -12.56 53.65
CA ASP A 228 -9.97 -13.01 53.86
C ASP A 228 -9.84 -14.54 53.74
N GLU A 229 -8.88 -15.05 52.98
CA GLU A 229 -8.27 -16.35 53.28
C GLU A 229 -6.74 -16.26 53.21
N ASP A 230 -6.17 -16.16 54.41
CA ASP A 230 -4.79 -16.47 54.72
C ASP A 230 -4.48 -17.94 54.43
N GLY A 231 -3.35 -18.17 53.77
CA GLY A 231 -2.51 -19.34 54.01
C GLY A 231 -2.63 -20.48 53.02
N GLU A 232 -1.58 -20.64 52.20
CA GLU A 232 -0.82 -21.90 52.21
C GLU A 232 0.68 -21.58 52.08
N ASP A 233 1.43 -21.99 53.10
CA ASP A 233 2.87 -22.21 53.08
C ASP A 233 3.21 -23.12 51.89
N PHE A 234 3.70 -22.53 50.80
CA PHE A 234 4.31 -23.31 49.73
C PHE A 234 5.75 -23.62 50.13
N GLU A 235 5.96 -24.87 50.54
CA GLU A 235 7.24 -25.43 50.93
C GLU A 235 8.34 -25.15 49.88
N ASP A 236 9.53 -24.85 50.40
CA ASP A 236 10.78 -24.60 49.68
C ASP A 236 11.10 -25.68 48.62
N ASP A 237 10.67 -25.45 47.39
CA ASP A 237 11.28 -26.09 46.23
C ASP A 237 12.69 -25.51 46.04
N PRO A 238 13.75 -26.35 45.99
CA PRO A 238 15.11 -25.87 45.86
C PRO A 238 15.27 -25.12 44.53
N ILE A 239 15.55 -23.82 44.64
CA ILE A 239 15.92 -22.91 43.56
C ILE A 239 17.07 -23.56 42.78
N VAL A 240 16.73 -24.20 41.66
CA VAL A 240 17.69 -24.44 40.59
C VAL A 240 17.99 -23.04 40.04
N PRO A 241 19.25 -22.55 40.08
CA PRO A 241 19.61 -21.32 39.40
C PRO A 241 19.57 -21.60 37.90
N VAL A 242 18.36 -21.62 37.34
CA VAL A 242 18.16 -21.38 35.93
C VAL A 242 18.65 -19.96 35.76
N ALA A 243 19.78 -19.79 35.07
CA ALA A 243 20.19 -18.51 34.52
C ALA A 243 19.15 -18.08 33.47
N ALA A 244 17.95 -17.74 33.95
CA ALA A 244 17.01 -16.94 33.24
C ALA A 244 17.73 -15.60 33.07
N HIS A 245 18.10 -15.32 31.83
CA HIS A 245 18.38 -13.97 31.40
C HIS A 245 17.11 -13.18 31.73
N GLU A 246 17.06 -12.55 32.91
CA GLU A 246 15.96 -11.66 33.26
C GLU A 246 15.85 -10.66 32.11
N PRO A 247 14.66 -10.50 31.49
CA PRO A 247 14.47 -9.43 30.53
C PRO A 247 14.70 -8.14 31.32
N GLU A 248 15.84 -7.48 31.10
CA GLU A 248 16.03 -6.14 31.62
C GLU A 248 14.77 -5.34 31.27
N ASP A 249 14.10 -4.86 32.30
CA ASP A 249 12.73 -4.35 32.25
C ASP A 249 12.60 -3.33 31.11
N ASP A 250 11.97 -3.73 29.99
CA ASP A 250 11.79 -2.90 28.78
C ASP A 250 11.22 -1.51 29.13
N ARG A 251 10.50 -1.42 30.25
CA ARG A 251 9.96 -0.17 30.80
C ARG A 251 11.06 0.81 31.19
N VAL A 252 12.14 0.32 31.79
CA VAL A 252 13.30 1.12 32.18
C VAL A 252 14.03 1.61 30.93
N TYR A 253 14.20 0.72 29.93
CA TYR A 253 14.82 1.08 28.67
C TYR A 253 14.03 2.17 27.91
N GLU A 254 12.73 1.98 27.69
CA GLU A 254 11.89 2.94 26.96
C GLU A 254 11.82 4.30 27.68
N SER A 255 11.75 4.30 29.01
CA SER A 255 11.76 5.53 29.83
C SER A 255 13.06 6.33 29.74
N SER A 256 14.17 5.69 29.37
CA SER A 256 15.46 6.35 29.13
C SER A 256 15.53 7.04 27.77
N ILE A 257 14.63 6.70 26.85
CA ILE A 257 14.62 7.21 25.46
C ILE A 257 13.67 8.40 25.31
N TYR A 258 12.50 8.37 25.93
CA TYR A 258 11.55 9.49 25.91
C TYR A 258 10.64 9.50 27.14
N LYS A 259 10.02 10.65 27.44
CA LYS A 259 9.05 10.76 28.54
C LYS A 259 7.63 10.57 28.02
N TYR A 260 6.85 9.77 28.73
CA TYR A 260 5.46 9.47 28.34
C TYR A 260 4.56 10.71 28.20
N LYS A 261 4.83 11.77 28.98
CA LYS A 261 4.06 13.03 28.90
C LYS A 261 4.21 13.71 27.54
N ASP A 262 5.38 13.60 26.92
CA ASP A 262 5.71 14.26 25.66
C ASP A 262 4.97 13.62 24.47
N LEU A 263 4.53 12.35 24.59
CA LEU A 263 3.69 11.70 23.58
C LEU A 263 2.32 12.35 23.42
N LYS A 264 1.77 12.96 24.48
CA LYS A 264 0.43 13.57 24.43
C LYS A 264 0.40 14.85 23.59
N ASP A 265 1.54 15.52 23.48
CA ASP A 265 1.67 16.79 22.76
C ASP A 265 1.92 16.57 21.26
N ILE A 266 2.34 15.38 20.86
CA ILE A 266 2.59 15.05 19.46
C ILE A 266 1.27 14.77 18.74
N LYS A 267 1.07 15.44 17.60
CA LYS A 267 -0.06 15.21 16.70
C LYS A 267 0.46 14.83 15.33
N LEU A 268 0.18 13.58 14.93
CA LEU A 268 0.55 13.13 13.59
C LEU A 268 -0.16 13.99 12.53
N PRO A 269 0.56 14.40 11.47
CA PRO A 269 -0.01 15.12 10.34
C PRO A 269 -1.02 14.24 9.58
N GLN A 270 -1.84 14.86 8.73
CA GLN A 270 -2.80 14.14 7.91
C GLN A 270 -2.10 13.19 6.92
N ILE A 271 -2.67 11.99 6.74
CA ILE A 271 -2.19 11.01 5.77
C ILE A 271 -2.19 11.66 4.36
N PRO A 272 -1.07 11.60 3.63
CA PRO A 272 -0.90 12.31 2.37
C PRO A 272 -1.80 11.72 1.26
N GLY A 273 -2.33 12.57 0.38
CA GLY A 273 -3.06 12.13 -0.81
C GLY A 273 -2.14 11.78 -1.97
N SER A 274 -0.96 12.39 -2.01
CA SER A 274 0.01 12.28 -3.11
C SER A 274 1.42 11.94 -2.63
N SER A 275 2.26 11.45 -3.54
CA SER A 275 3.66 11.13 -3.20
C SER A 275 4.55 12.34 -2.92
N VAL A 276 4.17 13.51 -3.43
CA VAL A 276 4.86 14.76 -3.09
C VAL A 276 4.56 15.13 -1.63
N GLU A 277 3.28 15.08 -1.24
CA GLU A 277 2.85 15.27 0.14
C GLU A 277 3.45 14.21 1.08
N PHE A 278 3.65 12.98 0.62
CA PHE A 278 4.29 11.94 1.43
C PHE A 278 5.70 12.30 1.88
N ARG A 279 6.48 13.03 1.06
CA ARG A 279 7.81 13.50 1.49
C ARG A 279 7.71 14.52 2.61
N ALA A 280 6.75 15.45 2.51
CA ALA A 280 6.50 16.44 3.55
C ALA A 280 5.99 15.78 4.84
N TYR A 281 5.04 14.84 4.71
CA TYR A 281 4.54 14.00 5.80
C TYR A 281 5.68 13.27 6.50
N ARG A 282 6.52 12.54 5.76
CA ARG A 282 7.66 11.80 6.30
C ARG A 282 8.59 12.71 7.09
N ASN A 283 8.97 13.85 6.53
CA ASN A 283 9.87 14.79 7.22
C ASN A 283 9.23 15.37 8.48
N SER A 284 7.94 15.69 8.43
CA SER A 284 7.19 16.19 9.59
C SER A 284 7.14 15.16 10.71
N VAL A 285 6.74 13.91 10.42
CA VAL A 285 6.69 12.83 11.40
C VAL A 285 8.06 12.53 12.00
N LEU A 286 9.10 12.42 11.16
CA LEU A 286 10.47 12.19 11.63
C LEU A 286 10.95 13.31 12.56
N THR A 287 10.66 14.56 12.23
CA THR A 287 11.08 15.72 13.04
C THR A 287 10.33 15.79 14.36
N GLN A 288 9.02 15.55 14.35
CA GLN A 288 8.21 15.54 15.58
C GLN A 288 8.68 14.45 16.54
N ILE A 289 8.83 13.21 16.05
CA ILE A 289 9.28 12.09 16.90
C ILE A 289 10.74 12.25 17.34
N ALA A 290 11.62 12.82 16.50
CA ALA A 290 12.99 13.11 16.91
C ALA A 290 13.07 14.20 17.99
N SER A 291 12.08 15.10 18.09
CA SER A 291 12.10 16.18 19.08
C SER A 291 11.88 15.72 20.53
N ILE A 292 11.30 14.54 20.73
CA ILE A 292 11.07 13.95 22.06
C ILE A 292 12.19 12.98 22.49
N ASP A 293 13.19 12.76 21.64
CA ASP A 293 14.30 11.85 21.93
C ASP A 293 15.24 12.46 22.98
N CYS A 294 15.27 11.88 24.18
CA CYS A 294 16.19 12.28 25.25
C CYS A 294 17.48 11.44 25.31
N SER A 295 17.63 10.42 24.45
CA SER A 295 18.78 9.51 24.47
C SER A 295 20.09 10.14 23.98
N GLY A 296 20.02 11.24 23.23
CA GLY A 296 21.16 11.89 22.57
C GLY A 296 21.80 11.08 21.43
N LYS A 297 21.27 9.89 21.10
CA LYS A 297 21.82 8.97 20.08
C LYS A 297 20.98 8.89 18.80
N ALA A 298 19.92 9.72 18.71
CA ALA A 298 18.93 9.70 17.64
C ALA A 298 18.28 8.31 17.48
N VAL A 299 17.98 7.65 18.60
CA VAL A 299 17.42 6.30 18.63
C VAL A 299 16.05 6.29 17.96
N LEU A 300 15.18 7.23 18.34
CA LEU A 300 13.82 7.32 17.79
C LEU A 300 13.83 7.63 16.30
N LEU A 301 14.74 8.50 15.86
CA LEU A 301 14.89 8.83 14.45
C LEU A 301 15.29 7.60 13.62
N LYS A 302 16.32 6.86 14.04
CA LYS A 302 16.79 5.66 13.34
C LYS A 302 15.74 4.56 13.35
N TRP A 303 15.08 4.37 14.50
CA TRP A 303 14.00 3.41 14.69
C TRP A 303 12.84 3.68 13.72
N LEU A 304 12.40 4.94 13.61
CA LEU A 304 11.28 5.31 12.76
C LEU A 304 11.65 5.32 11.26
N GLN A 305 12.89 5.68 10.93
CA GLN A 305 13.39 5.67 9.54
C GLN A 305 13.27 4.30 8.87
N LYS A 306 13.44 3.20 9.63
CA LYS A 306 13.27 1.83 9.13
C LYS A 306 11.84 1.58 8.62
N SER A 307 10.84 2.15 9.28
CA SER A 307 9.43 1.99 8.90
C SER A 307 9.01 2.87 7.71
N LEU A 308 9.58 4.08 7.62
CA LEU A 308 9.24 5.07 6.60
C LEU A 308 10.07 4.93 5.32
N ASP A 309 10.84 3.84 5.17
CA ASP A 309 11.55 3.57 3.93
C ASP A 309 10.58 2.99 2.87
N PRO A 310 10.29 3.73 1.78
CA PRO A 310 9.43 3.23 0.71
C PRO A 310 10.04 2.05 -0.04
N SER A 311 11.34 1.78 0.11
CA SER A 311 12.01 0.65 -0.55
C SER A 311 11.83 -0.69 0.17
N GLY A 312 11.28 -0.67 1.39
CA GLY A 312 11.05 -1.85 2.23
C GLY A 312 10.26 -2.95 1.51
N SER A 313 10.65 -4.21 1.78
CA SER A 313 9.98 -5.40 1.28
C SER A 313 8.80 -5.79 2.19
N ILE A 314 7.95 -6.72 1.74
CA ILE A 314 6.90 -7.29 2.60
C ILE A 314 7.52 -8.02 3.80
N ALA A 315 8.66 -8.69 3.60
CA ALA A 315 9.37 -9.37 4.67
C ALA A 315 9.86 -8.39 5.74
N SER A 316 10.36 -7.20 5.37
CA SER A 316 10.76 -6.19 6.35
C SER A 316 9.57 -5.66 7.15
N THR A 317 8.40 -5.49 6.53
CA THR A 317 7.18 -5.11 7.27
C THR A 317 6.78 -6.16 8.30
N ARG A 318 6.95 -7.46 7.99
CA ARG A 318 6.67 -8.55 8.92
C ARG A 318 7.64 -8.57 10.09
N SER A 319 8.94 -8.39 9.84
CA SER A 319 9.93 -8.28 10.93
C SER A 319 9.64 -7.07 11.83
N LEU A 320 9.25 -5.92 11.26
CA LEU A 320 8.83 -4.75 12.06
C LEU A 320 7.58 -4.99 12.92
N GLN A 321 6.74 -5.97 12.56
CA GLN A 321 5.59 -6.37 13.37
C GLN A 321 6.01 -7.30 14.52
N GLN A 322 7.05 -8.11 14.34
CA GLN A 322 7.53 -9.07 15.34
C GLN A 322 8.45 -8.41 16.36
N ASP A 323 9.31 -7.49 15.90
CA ASP A 323 10.37 -6.92 16.73
C ASP A 323 10.04 -5.47 17.08
N CYS A 324 9.76 -5.18 18.36
CA CYS A 324 9.49 -3.80 18.84
C CYS A 324 10.77 -2.96 19.07
N GLU A 325 11.97 -3.56 18.95
CA GLU A 325 13.27 -2.93 19.27
C GLU A 325 13.30 -2.22 20.64
N GLY A 326 12.56 -2.75 21.63
CA GLY A 326 12.47 -2.20 22.98
C GLY A 326 11.56 -0.98 23.13
N LEU A 327 10.74 -0.65 22.11
CA LEU A 327 9.82 0.51 22.13
C LEU A 327 8.35 0.12 21.87
N PRO A 328 7.76 -0.83 22.62
CA PRO A 328 6.42 -1.33 22.36
C PRO A 328 5.32 -0.28 22.61
N ARG A 329 5.49 0.62 23.60
CA ARG A 329 4.47 1.64 23.89
C ARG A 329 4.43 2.70 22.80
N LEU A 330 5.59 3.10 22.30
CA LEU A 330 5.66 4.01 21.16
C LEU A 330 5.02 3.39 19.92
N ASP A 331 5.29 2.11 19.62
CA ASP A 331 4.67 1.41 18.49
C ASP A 331 3.15 1.36 18.62
N GLY A 332 2.63 1.02 19.80
CA GLY A 332 1.19 1.02 20.08
C GLY A 332 0.55 2.41 19.97
N TRP A 333 1.23 3.45 20.48
CA TRP A 333 0.76 4.84 20.38
C TRP A 333 0.69 5.31 18.91
N ILE A 334 1.73 5.04 18.11
CA ILE A 334 1.74 5.35 16.68
C ILE A 334 0.61 4.61 15.96
N SER A 335 0.42 3.32 16.27
CA SER A 335 -0.66 2.52 15.69
C SER A 335 -2.03 3.14 16.00
N ALA A 336 -2.29 3.51 17.26
CA ALA A 336 -3.53 4.16 17.67
C ALA A 336 -3.74 5.50 16.94
N CYS A 337 -2.69 6.32 16.81
CA CYS A 337 -2.80 7.60 16.11
C CYS A 337 -3.12 7.44 14.62
N ILE A 338 -2.54 6.46 13.93
CA ILE A 338 -2.79 6.21 12.50
C ILE A 338 -4.15 5.56 12.27
N SER A 339 -4.62 4.78 13.24
CA SER A 339 -5.90 4.08 13.21
C SER A 339 -7.09 4.98 13.53
N ASP A 340 -6.85 6.26 13.81
CA ASP A 340 -7.91 7.25 14.02
C ASP A 340 -8.79 7.37 12.75
N ALA A 341 -10.11 7.44 12.94
CA ALA A 341 -11.11 7.47 11.88
C ALA A 341 -10.87 8.61 10.87
N LYS A 342 -10.24 9.71 11.30
CA LYS A 342 -9.86 10.82 10.39
C LYS A 342 -8.88 10.40 9.30
N HIS A 343 -8.09 9.36 9.54
CA HIS A 343 -7.06 8.84 8.65
C HIS A 343 -7.52 7.58 7.88
N LEU A 344 -8.52 6.86 8.38
CA LEU A 344 -9.08 5.66 7.75
C LEU A 344 -10.05 5.99 6.61
N LYS A 345 -9.55 6.63 5.54
CA LYS A 345 -10.36 6.98 4.37
C LYS A 345 -9.83 6.35 3.09
N GLY A 346 -10.74 6.00 2.19
CA GLY A 346 -10.44 5.44 0.88
C GLY A 346 -9.71 4.09 0.94
N GLU A 347 -8.92 3.81 -0.10
CA GLU A 347 -8.15 2.56 -0.21
C GLU A 347 -7.16 2.35 0.94
N TRP A 348 -6.54 3.43 1.45
CA TRP A 348 -5.65 3.34 2.61
C TRP A 348 -6.40 2.87 3.85
N GLY A 349 -7.59 3.41 4.10
CA GLY A 349 -8.42 3.01 5.24
C GLY A 349 -8.70 1.50 5.24
N LEU A 350 -9.06 0.94 4.07
CA LEU A 350 -9.29 -0.48 3.92
C LEU A 350 -8.04 -1.33 4.21
N GLN A 351 -6.87 -0.92 3.70
CA GLN A 351 -5.60 -1.62 3.96
C GLN A 351 -5.19 -1.58 5.42
N ALA A 352 -5.33 -0.41 6.06
CA ALA A 352 -5.02 -0.21 7.47
C ALA A 352 -5.98 -1.03 8.35
N GLN A 353 -7.28 -0.97 8.09
CA GLN A 353 -8.28 -1.74 8.81
C GLN A 353 -8.05 -3.25 8.68
N SER A 354 -7.78 -3.74 7.46
CA SER A 354 -7.44 -5.15 7.23
C SER A 354 -6.18 -5.58 8.01
N TYR A 355 -5.22 -4.68 8.21
CA TYR A 355 -4.05 -4.96 9.03
C TYR A 355 -4.41 -5.06 10.52
N LEU A 356 -5.20 -4.13 11.03
CA LEU A 356 -5.65 -4.12 12.43
C LEU A 356 -6.47 -5.37 12.75
N GLU A 357 -7.41 -5.74 11.88
CA GLU A 357 -8.22 -6.96 12.04
C GLU A 357 -7.36 -8.21 12.09
N ARG A 358 -6.30 -8.31 11.26
CA ARG A 358 -5.35 -9.44 11.33
C ARG A 358 -4.61 -9.47 12.66
N CYS A 359 -4.15 -8.32 13.16
CA CYS A 359 -3.47 -8.24 14.45
C CYS A 359 -4.40 -8.66 15.60
N HIS A 360 -5.65 -8.22 15.58
CA HIS A 360 -6.65 -8.60 16.57
C HIS A 360 -6.99 -10.08 16.49
N ALA A 361 -7.15 -10.64 15.28
CA ALA A 361 -7.40 -12.07 15.09
C ALA A 361 -6.24 -12.94 15.58
N SER A 362 -4.99 -12.46 15.50
CA SER A 362 -3.83 -13.17 16.04
C SER A 362 -3.55 -12.88 17.52
N GLY A 363 -4.36 -12.05 18.19
CA GLY A 363 -4.12 -11.65 19.58
C GLY A 363 -2.83 -10.85 19.80
N THR A 364 -2.30 -10.23 18.74
CA THR A 364 -1.06 -9.44 18.81
C THR A 364 -1.38 -7.96 18.79
N MET A 365 -0.65 -7.15 19.57
CA MET A 365 -0.80 -5.69 19.49
C MET A 365 -0.42 -5.17 18.09
N PRO A 366 -1.17 -4.22 17.52
CA PRO A 366 -0.85 -3.67 16.21
C PRO A 366 0.42 -2.82 16.29
N SER A 367 1.37 -3.06 15.39
CA SER A 367 2.65 -2.34 15.34
C SER A 367 2.53 -1.08 14.48
N GLY A 368 2.78 0.08 15.09
CA GLY A 368 2.76 1.38 14.40
C GLY A 368 3.77 1.46 13.27
N ARG A 369 4.99 0.94 13.47
CA ARG A 369 6.01 0.86 12.42
C ARG A 369 5.61 -0.03 11.26
N ALA A 370 5.00 -1.20 11.53
CA ALA A 370 4.52 -2.05 10.45
C ALA A 370 3.45 -1.32 9.62
N LEU A 371 2.54 -0.60 10.27
CA LEU A 371 1.50 0.18 9.60
C LEU A 371 2.09 1.33 8.78
N LEU A 372 3.06 2.07 9.31
CA LEU A 372 3.82 3.09 8.56
C LEU A 372 4.58 2.52 7.36
N SER A 373 5.07 1.28 7.47
CA SER A 373 5.72 0.56 6.36
C SER A 373 4.73 0.15 5.28
N VAL A 374 3.50 -0.23 5.63
CA VAL A 374 2.42 -0.40 4.64
C VAL A 374 2.12 0.92 3.94
N LEU A 375 2.00 2.01 4.70
CA LEU A 375 1.74 3.34 4.16
C LEU A 375 2.84 3.79 3.19
N SER A 376 4.11 3.70 3.58
CA SER A 376 5.24 4.17 2.78
C SER A 376 5.38 3.43 1.45
N ARG A 377 5.05 2.14 1.43
CA ARG A 377 5.08 1.31 0.21
C ARG A 377 4.01 1.70 -0.80
N ARG A 378 2.87 2.25 -0.37
CA ARG A 378 1.84 2.75 -1.29
C ARG A 378 2.40 3.85 -2.21
N TYR A 379 3.20 4.75 -1.64
CA TYR A 379 3.85 5.84 -2.37
C TYR A 379 5.15 5.42 -3.09
N ARG A 380 5.57 4.15 -2.97
CA ARG A 380 6.68 3.59 -3.77
C ARG A 380 6.30 3.55 -5.24
N ILE A 381 5.04 3.22 -5.56
CA ILE A 381 4.57 3.04 -6.94
C ILE A 381 4.72 4.34 -7.72
N ASP A 382 4.46 5.49 -7.11
CA ASP A 382 4.65 6.80 -7.75
C ASP A 382 6.12 7.14 -8.03
N LYS A 383 7.05 6.65 -7.21
CA LYS A 383 8.49 6.79 -7.49
C LYS A 383 8.88 6.02 -8.76
N VAL A 384 8.16 4.96 -9.10
CA VAL A 384 8.36 4.15 -10.33
C VAL A 384 7.49 4.66 -11.48
N ARG A 385 6.27 5.14 -11.20
CA ARG A 385 5.35 5.73 -12.18
C ARG A 385 5.84 7.06 -12.71
N GLY A 386 6.45 7.93 -11.90
CA GLY A 386 7.02 9.19 -12.37
C GLY A 386 7.96 8.99 -13.58
N PRO A 387 8.96 8.09 -13.48
CA PRO A 387 9.81 7.68 -14.60
C PRO A 387 9.07 7.03 -15.77
N LEU A 388 8.02 6.23 -15.52
CA LEU A 388 7.22 5.60 -16.59
C LEU A 388 6.38 6.62 -17.35
N VAL A 389 5.78 7.58 -16.65
CA VAL A 389 5.04 8.70 -17.25
C VAL A 389 5.98 9.58 -18.07
N THR A 390 7.19 9.86 -17.56
CA THR A 390 8.20 10.59 -18.35
C THR A 390 8.69 9.81 -19.56
N LEU A 391 8.81 8.47 -19.47
CA LEU A 391 9.12 7.61 -20.62
C LEU A 391 7.99 7.58 -21.64
N GLN A 392 6.74 7.50 -21.21
CA GLN A 392 5.59 7.55 -22.12
C GLN A 392 5.51 8.91 -22.80
N SER A 393 5.65 10.02 -22.05
CA SER A 393 5.77 11.36 -22.64
C SER A 393 6.98 11.52 -23.56
N LEU A 394 8.04 10.73 -23.38
CA LEU A 394 9.18 10.71 -24.30
C LEU A 394 8.83 10.00 -25.61
N PHE A 395 8.02 8.93 -25.57
CA PHE A 395 7.56 8.21 -26.76
C PHE A 395 6.46 8.95 -27.52
N ASP A 396 5.64 9.75 -26.83
CA ASP A 396 4.57 10.56 -27.44
C ASP A 396 5.06 11.89 -28.02
N LEU A 397 6.37 12.19 -27.92
CA LEU A 397 6.94 13.38 -28.51
C LEU A 397 7.08 13.23 -30.03
N GLU A 398 6.22 13.91 -30.77
CA GLU A 398 6.39 14.14 -32.19
C GLU A 398 7.08 15.50 -32.44
N PRO A 399 7.97 15.60 -33.45
CA PRO A 399 8.53 16.88 -33.84
C PRO A 399 7.44 17.75 -34.51
N ASP A 400 7.23 18.97 -34.00
CA ASP A 400 6.25 19.92 -34.55
C ASP A 400 6.47 20.23 -36.05
N SER A 401 7.72 20.16 -36.52
CA SER A 401 8.07 20.24 -37.94
C SER A 401 9.46 19.65 -38.23
N PHE A 402 9.74 19.35 -39.49
CA PHE A 402 11.07 18.89 -39.95
C PHE A 402 12.06 20.03 -40.23
N SER A 403 11.78 21.25 -39.77
CA SER A 403 12.73 22.36 -39.83
C SER A 403 13.91 22.12 -38.88
N TYR A 404 15.11 22.56 -39.27
CA TYR A 404 16.32 22.45 -38.44
C TYR A 404 16.11 23.01 -37.02
N GLN A 405 15.42 24.14 -36.89
CA GLN A 405 15.16 24.76 -35.59
C GLN A 405 14.21 23.92 -34.71
N SER A 406 13.20 23.30 -35.33
CA SER A 406 12.29 22.38 -34.63
C SER A 406 12.99 21.10 -34.19
N LEU A 407 13.93 20.58 -34.98
CA LEU A 407 14.74 19.41 -34.61
C LEU A 407 15.69 19.70 -33.45
N VAL A 408 16.29 20.89 -33.39
CA VAL A 408 17.13 21.30 -32.24
C VAL A 408 16.30 21.44 -30.96
N ALA A 409 15.13 22.07 -31.05
CA ALA A 409 14.22 22.21 -29.91
C ALA A 409 13.69 20.85 -29.43
N PHE A 410 13.35 19.96 -30.37
CA PHE A 410 12.96 18.58 -30.10
C PHE A 410 14.07 17.83 -29.37
N LYS A 411 15.31 17.90 -29.88
CA LYS A 411 16.49 17.29 -29.24
C LYS A 411 16.67 17.79 -27.80
N GLN A 412 16.57 19.09 -27.56
CA GLN A 412 16.69 19.66 -26.21
C GLN A 412 15.58 19.16 -25.27
N ARG A 413 14.35 19.03 -25.77
CA ARG A 413 13.21 18.50 -24.99
C ARG A 413 13.40 17.02 -24.65
N VAL A 414 13.90 16.23 -25.59
CA VAL A 414 14.29 14.82 -25.39
C VAL A 414 15.42 14.69 -24.37
N GLU A 415 16.48 15.48 -24.48
CA GLU A 415 17.61 15.47 -23.53
C GLU A 415 17.18 15.87 -22.12
N TRP A 416 16.28 16.84 -21.99
CA TRP A 416 15.74 17.26 -20.70
C TRP A 416 14.87 16.16 -20.05
N LEU A 417 13.95 15.55 -20.80
CA LEU A 417 13.11 14.45 -20.32
C LEU A 417 13.95 13.21 -19.99
N ALA A 418 14.92 12.87 -20.83
CA ALA A 418 15.85 11.77 -20.59
C ALA A 418 16.68 12.04 -19.33
N GLY A 419 17.18 13.27 -19.15
CA GLY A 419 17.89 13.68 -17.93
C GLY A 419 17.03 13.55 -16.68
N ALA A 420 15.77 13.99 -16.73
CA ALA A 420 14.82 13.89 -15.62
C ALA A 420 14.47 12.43 -15.28
N ALA A 421 14.24 11.58 -16.29
CA ALA A 421 13.94 10.16 -16.10
C ALA A 421 15.15 9.37 -15.56
N MET A 422 16.36 9.71 -16.02
CA MET A 422 17.60 9.01 -15.66
C MET A 422 18.18 9.47 -14.31
N ALA A 423 17.95 10.72 -13.88
CA ALA A 423 18.29 11.16 -12.52
C ALA A 423 17.56 10.35 -11.43
N GLY A 424 16.40 9.76 -11.75
CA GLY A 424 15.67 8.82 -10.89
C GLY A 424 16.22 7.39 -10.86
N ARG A 425 17.03 7.00 -11.85
CA ARG A 425 17.68 5.67 -11.98
C ARG A 425 19.19 5.83 -12.04
N ARG A 426 19.83 6.01 -10.88
CA ARG A 426 21.23 5.60 -10.72
C ARG A 426 21.25 4.06 -10.72
N ASN A 427 21.19 3.44 -11.90
CA ASN A 427 21.73 2.11 -12.23
C ASN A 427 21.50 1.85 -13.74
N ASN A 428 22.63 1.67 -14.43
CA ASN A 428 22.84 1.67 -15.87
C ASN A 428 22.35 0.38 -16.56
N VAL A 429 21.57 0.51 -17.65
CA VAL A 429 21.42 -0.49 -18.75
C VAL A 429 20.89 0.19 -20.04
N PHE A 430 20.05 1.23 -19.90
CA PHE A 430 19.23 1.72 -21.02
C PHE A 430 20.01 2.55 -22.07
N LEU A 431 21.05 3.28 -21.67
CA LEU A 431 21.91 4.04 -22.58
C LEU A 431 22.77 3.12 -23.46
N ASP A 432 23.22 1.97 -22.96
CA ASP A 432 23.95 0.99 -23.77
C ASP A 432 23.05 0.38 -24.84
N LEU A 433 21.76 0.15 -24.52
CA LEU A 433 20.79 -0.40 -25.48
C LEU A 433 20.36 0.62 -26.56
N LEU A 434 20.16 1.88 -26.19
CA LEU A 434 19.82 2.93 -27.16
C LEU A 434 21.01 3.31 -28.03
N THR A 435 22.22 3.31 -27.48
CA THR A 435 23.46 3.56 -28.25
C THR A 435 23.75 2.38 -29.18
N ALA A 436 23.55 1.14 -28.73
CA ALA A 436 23.72 -0.05 -29.57
C ALA A 436 22.71 -0.12 -30.73
N LYS A 437 21.44 0.24 -30.50
CA LYS A 437 20.41 0.15 -31.53
C LYS A 437 20.38 1.36 -32.48
N GLY A 438 20.65 2.56 -31.98
CA GLY A 438 20.65 3.79 -32.79
C GLY A 438 21.86 3.93 -33.72
N MET A 439 23.01 3.33 -33.40
CA MET A 439 24.20 3.38 -34.28
C MET A 439 24.19 2.31 -35.38
N GLN A 440 23.42 1.23 -35.23
CA GLN A 440 23.43 0.13 -36.20
C GLN A 440 22.63 0.48 -37.47
N ASP A 441 21.54 1.24 -37.35
CA ASP A 441 20.72 1.62 -38.50
C ASP A 441 21.31 2.78 -39.31
N ALA A 442 22.19 3.59 -38.72
CA ALA A 442 22.81 4.74 -39.38
C ALA A 442 24.02 4.38 -40.26
N PHE A 443 24.60 3.19 -40.11
CA PHE A 443 25.78 2.76 -40.88
C PHE A 443 25.49 1.79 -42.03
N THR A 444 24.25 1.33 -42.19
CA THR A 444 23.83 0.44 -43.30
C THR A 444 23.31 1.16 -44.54
N HIS A 445 23.24 2.50 -44.54
CA HIS A 445 22.73 3.29 -45.66
C HIS A 445 23.65 4.40 -46.18
N HIS A 446 24.96 4.29 -45.95
CA HIS A 446 26.00 5.00 -46.69
C HIS A 446 27.03 4.00 -47.21
#